data_AF-G8TH14-F1
#
_entry.id   AF-G8TH14-F1
#
_cell.length_a   1.000
_cell.length_b   1.000
_cell.length_c   1.000
_cell.angle_alpha   90.00
_cell.angle_beta   90.00
_cell.angle_gamma   90.00
#
_symmetry.space_group_name_H-M   'P 1'
#
loop_
_entity.id
_entity.type
_entity.pdbx_description
1 polymer ?
#
loop_
_entity_poly.entity_id
_entity_poly.type
_entity_poly.pdbx_seq_one_letter_code
_entity_poly.pdbx_strand_id
1 'polypeptide(L)'
;MHVDLTRLAPRPPPNLSANWRKEFGDTQLLQSKTEAISREVSDTPSTGGGTGEAGRGPFFEMVMNAYFYPLTAPGLFMKKYFICLGLIVILFACKDKKATIKAGEITTAADFVAFYPEVPLPHIIADTMLARKPNTTLALDLNTLSKYIPDSVWKKDFGKNASPKFYALGRAKEKEKENYLFTEVTAGNKRIAYLACFNNDNKFLKAMPLLKTGFERYTSAYGMLDSKFQITTYRETKKTADDIVFKRNIYFYDRNGDNFTLIVTEPNEDIIEDVVNPIDTMAATHKYSGDYVEDAKNFISIRDGKNPSEMVFFVHFEKNDGKCNGELKGAARFISPTVAQFVKSDNPCSLEFTFTGSKVTMKENGRCGTFRDIQCFFNGSYAKKKAAKPKAKK
;
A
#
# COMPACT_ATOMS: atom_id res chain seq x y z
N MET A 1 45.05 57.18 -40.13
CA MET A 1 44.81 57.41 -38.69
C MET A 1 43.73 56.45 -38.24
N HIS A 2 44.12 55.40 -37.52
CA HIS A 2 43.24 54.45 -36.85
C HIS A 2 42.82 55.02 -35.49
N VAL A 3 41.54 54.90 -35.15
CA VAL A 3 41.10 54.86 -33.76
C VAL A 3 40.04 53.75 -33.63
N ASP A 4 40.40 52.78 -32.80
CA ASP A 4 39.68 51.60 -32.38
C ASP A 4 38.68 51.97 -31.27
N LEU A 5 37.43 51.54 -31.40
CA LEU A 5 36.41 51.58 -30.35
C LEU A 5 35.65 50.25 -30.28
N THR A 6 36.40 49.18 -30.08
CA THR A 6 35.93 47.97 -29.40
C THR A 6 35.52 48.31 -27.96
N ARG A 7 34.21 48.49 -27.67
CA ARG A 7 33.63 48.42 -26.30
C ARG A 7 32.11 48.56 -26.28
N LEU A 8 31.36 47.53 -26.66
CA LEU A 8 29.98 47.32 -26.18
C LEU A 8 29.66 45.82 -26.16
N ALA A 9 30.11 45.13 -25.12
CA ALA A 9 29.57 43.83 -24.72
C ALA A 9 28.96 43.98 -23.31
N PRO A 10 27.71 43.56 -23.07
CA PRO A 10 27.11 43.61 -21.75
C PRO A 10 27.76 42.58 -20.80
N ARG A 11 27.99 43.01 -19.56
CA ARG A 11 28.57 42.20 -18.48
C ARG A 11 27.58 41.08 -18.06
N PRO A 12 28.05 39.85 -17.79
CA PRO A 12 27.23 38.83 -17.15
C PRO A 12 26.96 39.16 -15.66
N PRO A 13 25.79 38.80 -15.11
CA PRO A 13 25.49 38.98 -13.70
C PRO A 13 26.32 38.04 -12.80
N PRO A 14 26.55 38.42 -11.53
CA PRO A 14 27.42 37.69 -10.62
C PRO A 14 26.78 36.43 -10.02
N ASN A 15 27.58 35.37 -9.99
CA ASN A 15 27.62 34.25 -9.04
C ASN A 15 26.42 34.04 -8.09
N LEU A 16 25.59 33.04 -8.42
CA LEU A 16 24.75 32.29 -7.49
C LEU A 16 24.82 30.81 -7.87
N SER A 17 25.70 30.03 -7.23
CA SER A 17 25.52 28.58 -6.98
C SER A 17 26.79 27.91 -6.44
N ALA A 18 27.20 28.30 -5.23
CA ALA A 18 28.03 27.44 -4.38
C ALA A 18 27.11 26.60 -3.48
N ASN A 19 26.42 25.59 -4.03
CA ASN A 19 25.90 24.47 -3.22
C ASN A 19 25.41 23.21 -3.97
N TRP A 20 25.68 23.06 -5.26
CA TRP A 20 25.19 21.91 -6.05
C TRP A 20 26.21 20.77 -6.25
N ARG A 21 27.31 20.78 -5.49
CA ARG A 21 28.43 19.83 -5.67
C ARG A 21 28.66 18.88 -4.48
N LYS A 22 27.59 18.56 -3.73
CA LYS A 22 27.63 17.63 -2.59
C LYS A 22 26.67 16.42 -2.68
N GLU A 23 25.93 16.26 -3.77
CA GLU A 23 24.92 15.19 -3.89
C GLU A 23 25.16 14.15 -5.00
N PHE A 24 26.25 14.23 -5.75
CA PHE A 24 26.61 13.18 -6.71
C PHE A 24 28.06 12.77 -6.48
N GLY A 25 28.23 11.75 -5.64
CA GLY A 25 29.50 11.10 -5.38
C GLY A 25 30.03 10.37 -6.59
N ASP A 26 31.34 10.48 -6.76
CA ASP A 26 32.14 9.94 -7.85
C ASP A 26 31.93 8.44 -8.06
N THR A 27 31.71 8.09 -9.32
CA THR A 27 31.80 6.71 -9.79
C THR A 27 33.27 6.43 -10.06
N GLN A 28 33.92 5.65 -9.21
CA GLN A 28 35.21 5.03 -9.54
C GLN A 28 35.06 3.53 -9.75
N LEU A 29 35.49 3.14 -10.94
CA LEU A 29 35.89 1.78 -11.32
C LEU A 29 36.73 1.13 -10.21
N LEU A 30 36.43 -0.13 -9.89
CA LEU A 30 37.45 -1.10 -9.54
C LEU A 30 37.15 -2.45 -10.18
N GLN A 31 38.20 -2.95 -10.85
CA GLN A 31 38.26 -4.17 -11.62
C GLN A 31 38.21 -5.43 -10.75
N SER A 32 37.71 -6.50 -11.38
CA SER A 32 38.04 -7.93 -11.24
C SER A 32 38.76 -8.42 -9.98
N LYS A 33 38.17 -9.43 -9.34
CA LYS A 33 38.92 -10.64 -8.99
C LYS A 33 38.04 -11.88 -9.13
N THR A 34 38.47 -12.71 -10.07
CA THR A 34 38.06 -14.09 -10.31
C THR A 34 38.60 -14.96 -9.18
N GLU A 35 37.79 -15.88 -8.64
CA GLU A 35 38.29 -17.14 -8.09
C GLU A 35 37.17 -18.19 -8.19
N ALA A 36 37.48 -19.23 -8.95
CA ALA A 36 36.73 -20.47 -9.08
C ALA A 36 37.20 -21.45 -7.99
N ILE A 37 36.36 -22.44 -7.64
CA ILE A 37 36.70 -23.84 -7.26
C ILE A 37 35.35 -24.55 -6.97
N SER A 38 34.85 -25.33 -7.94
CA SER A 38 34.67 -26.81 -7.93
C SER A 38 33.61 -27.34 -6.95
N ARG A 39 32.47 -27.84 -7.42
CA ARG A 39 32.19 -29.24 -7.83
C ARG A 39 32.42 -30.25 -6.71
N GLU A 40 31.33 -30.83 -6.22
CA GLU A 40 31.21 -32.28 -6.04
C GLU A 40 29.76 -32.74 -6.27
N VAL A 41 29.65 -33.72 -7.15
CA VAL A 41 28.49 -34.52 -7.51
C VAL A 41 28.80 -35.91 -6.97
N SER A 42 27.85 -36.58 -6.31
CA SER A 42 27.84 -38.05 -6.27
C SER A 42 26.41 -38.59 -6.11
N ASP A 43 25.92 -39.02 -7.25
CA ASP A 43 25.12 -40.20 -7.59
C ASP A 43 24.47 -41.08 -6.49
N THR A 44 23.21 -41.38 -6.80
CA THR A 44 22.37 -42.51 -6.36
C THR A 44 22.97 -43.90 -6.68
N PRO A 45 22.35 -45.01 -6.22
CA PRO A 45 21.43 -45.69 -7.13
C PRO A 45 20.16 -46.30 -6.50
N SER A 46 19.17 -46.43 -7.38
CA SER A 46 17.88 -47.10 -7.20
C SER A 46 17.97 -48.62 -7.27
N THR A 47 17.01 -49.31 -6.63
CA THR A 47 16.33 -50.54 -7.10
C THR A 47 14.98 -50.59 -6.34
N GLY A 48 13.81 -50.97 -6.85
CA GLY A 48 13.38 -51.54 -8.13
C GLY A 48 12.21 -52.52 -7.86
N GLY A 49 11.03 -52.26 -8.44
CA GLY A 49 9.91 -53.21 -8.67
C GLY A 49 9.00 -53.53 -7.46
N GLY A 50 7.68 -53.70 -7.58
CA GLY A 50 6.75 -53.75 -8.70
C GLY A 50 5.48 -54.53 -8.28
N THR A 51 4.32 -54.17 -8.85
CA THR A 51 3.06 -54.96 -9.01
C THR A 51 2.35 -55.45 -7.73
N GLY A 52 1.02 -55.46 -7.55
CA GLY A 52 -0.17 -55.30 -8.39
C GLY A 52 -1.38 -55.85 -7.58
N GLU A 53 -2.61 -55.55 -8.05
CA GLU A 53 -3.90 -56.22 -7.73
C GLU A 53 -4.50 -56.05 -6.30
N ALA A 54 -5.66 -55.42 -6.12
CA ALA A 54 -7.05 -55.81 -6.43
C ALA A 54 -7.74 -56.63 -5.30
N GLY A 55 -8.89 -56.14 -4.83
CA GLY A 55 -9.99 -57.01 -4.38
C GLY A 55 -10.54 -56.86 -2.94
N ARG A 56 -11.80 -56.43 -2.89
CA ARG A 56 -12.93 -56.98 -2.10
C ARG A 56 -12.84 -57.11 -0.56
N GLY A 57 -13.76 -56.41 0.10
CA GLY A 57 -14.85 -57.08 0.84
C GLY A 57 -14.63 -57.41 2.33
N PRO A 58 -15.71 -57.75 3.05
CA PRO A 58 -16.07 -57.14 4.34
C PRO A 58 -16.16 -58.15 5.51
N PHE A 59 -16.83 -57.75 6.60
CA PHE A 59 -17.35 -58.54 7.74
C PHE A 59 -16.39 -58.81 8.92
N PHE A 60 -16.75 -58.25 10.09
CA PHE A 60 -17.05 -59.09 11.26
C PHE A 60 -17.98 -58.34 12.22
N GLU A 61 -19.22 -58.82 12.32
CA GLU A 61 -20.07 -58.67 13.50
C GLU A 61 -19.45 -59.46 14.66
N MET A 62 -19.58 -58.97 15.90
CA MET A 62 -19.92 -59.89 16.99
C MET A 62 -20.83 -59.20 17.99
N VAL A 63 -22.10 -59.60 17.88
CA VAL A 63 -23.13 -59.54 18.90
C VAL A 63 -22.67 -60.34 20.11
N MET A 64 -22.86 -59.83 21.33
CA MET A 64 -23.32 -60.64 22.46
C MET A 64 -24.03 -59.74 23.49
N ASN A 65 -25.34 -59.95 23.52
CA ASN A 65 -26.29 -59.50 24.52
C ASN A 65 -26.12 -60.40 25.77
N ALA A 66 -26.29 -59.86 26.99
CA ALA A 66 -27.52 -60.08 27.78
C ALA A 66 -27.36 -60.14 29.34
N TYR A 67 -28.44 -59.64 29.98
CA TYR A 67 -29.03 -59.90 31.32
C TYR A 67 -28.25 -59.52 32.60
N PHE A 68 -28.65 -58.44 33.30
CA PHE A 68 -29.65 -58.33 34.39
C PHE A 68 -29.34 -59.16 35.66
N TYR A 69 -29.04 -58.48 36.79
CA TYR A 69 -29.95 -58.28 37.94
C TYR A 69 -29.37 -57.20 38.91
N PRO A 70 -30.22 -56.47 39.66
CA PRO A 70 -29.84 -55.39 40.56
C PRO A 70 -29.72 -55.88 42.01
N LEU A 71 -28.97 -55.20 42.88
CA LEU A 71 -29.32 -55.03 44.30
C LEU A 71 -28.33 -54.11 45.04
N THR A 72 -28.92 -53.23 45.85
CA THR A 72 -28.41 -52.63 47.10
C THR A 72 -27.27 -51.60 47.05
N ALA A 73 -27.66 -50.33 47.22
CA ALA A 73 -26.87 -49.34 47.95
C ALA A 73 -26.70 -49.77 49.41
N PRO A 74 -25.55 -49.46 50.04
CA PRO A 74 -25.60 -48.39 51.04
C PRO A 74 -24.33 -47.53 50.99
N GLY A 75 -24.48 -46.21 51.04
CA GLY A 75 -23.30 -45.33 51.05
C GLY A 75 -23.60 -43.85 51.02
N LEU A 76 -24.61 -43.39 51.78
CA LEU A 76 -25.01 -41.98 51.89
C LEU A 76 -24.00 -41.08 52.62
N PHE A 77 -22.76 -41.53 52.84
CA PHE A 77 -21.72 -40.78 53.57
C PHE A 77 -20.61 -40.19 52.68
N MET A 78 -20.45 -40.61 51.42
CA MET A 78 -19.50 -39.98 50.47
C MET A 78 -20.13 -38.88 49.60
N LYS A 79 -21.44 -38.64 49.70
CA LYS A 79 -22.12 -37.60 48.90
C LYS A 79 -22.00 -36.20 49.50
N LYS A 80 -21.79 -36.10 50.82
CA LYS A 80 -21.57 -34.82 51.52
C LYS A 80 -20.17 -34.26 51.24
N TYR A 81 -19.15 -35.11 51.13
CA TYR A 81 -17.80 -34.67 50.80
C TYR A 81 -17.64 -34.25 49.34
N PHE A 82 -18.36 -34.87 48.40
CA PHE A 82 -18.38 -34.41 47.00
C PHE A 82 -19.08 -33.06 46.83
N ILE A 83 -20.12 -32.77 47.62
CA ILE A 83 -20.78 -31.46 47.62
C ILE A 83 -19.88 -30.40 48.29
N CYS A 84 -19.17 -30.74 49.36
CA CYS A 84 -18.20 -29.85 50.01
C CYS A 84 -16.95 -29.59 49.14
N LEU A 85 -16.46 -30.61 48.42
CA LEU A 85 -15.32 -30.48 47.49
C LEU A 85 -15.70 -29.61 46.27
N GLY A 86 -16.93 -29.75 45.76
CA GLY A 86 -17.47 -28.88 44.72
C GLY A 86 -17.61 -27.42 45.18
N LEU A 87 -17.97 -27.18 46.45
CA LEU A 87 -18.09 -25.83 47.02
C LEU A 87 -16.73 -25.14 47.24
N ILE A 88 -15.66 -25.91 47.51
CA ILE A 88 -14.29 -25.38 47.66
C ILE A 88 -13.70 -24.98 46.31
N VAL A 89 -14.02 -25.68 45.22
CA VAL A 89 -13.57 -25.31 43.86
C VAL A 89 -14.22 -24.00 43.37
N ILE A 90 -15.43 -23.67 43.85
CA ILE A 90 -16.10 -22.39 43.54
C ILE A 90 -15.43 -21.21 44.27
N LEU A 91 -14.78 -21.44 45.42
CA LEU A 91 -14.10 -20.39 46.18
C LEU A 91 -12.69 -20.06 45.66
N PHE A 92 -12.09 -20.92 44.82
CA PHE A 92 -10.85 -20.61 44.09
C PHE A 92 -11.10 -20.05 42.68
N ALA A 93 -12.35 -19.87 42.26
CA ALA A 93 -12.70 -19.06 41.09
C ALA A 93 -12.63 -17.55 41.42
N CYS A 94 -11.51 -17.11 41.99
CA CYS A 94 -11.12 -15.71 41.97
C CYS A 94 -10.88 -15.33 40.51
N LYS A 95 -11.88 -14.70 39.89
CA LYS A 95 -11.66 -13.88 38.71
C LYS A 95 -10.57 -12.88 39.08
N ASP A 96 -9.40 -12.99 38.45
CA ASP A 96 -8.45 -11.89 38.35
C ASP A 96 -9.18 -10.71 37.73
N LYS A 97 -9.81 -9.88 38.56
CA LYS A 97 -10.26 -8.56 38.15
C LYS A 97 -8.97 -7.79 37.88
N LYS A 98 -8.53 -7.78 36.62
CA LYS A 98 -7.49 -6.86 36.13
C LYS A 98 -7.86 -5.48 36.68
N ALA A 99 -7.02 -4.95 37.56
CA ALA A 99 -7.23 -3.65 38.17
C ALA A 99 -7.43 -2.63 37.05
N THR A 100 -8.60 -1.99 37.01
CA THR A 100 -8.89 -0.94 36.02
C THR A 100 -8.12 0.29 36.45
N ILE A 101 -6.94 0.50 35.85
CA ILE A 101 -6.10 1.67 36.07
C ILE A 101 -6.92 2.91 35.70
N LYS A 102 -6.97 3.91 36.58
CA LYS A 102 -7.60 5.19 36.26
C LYS A 102 -6.61 6.09 35.51
N ALA A 103 -7.11 7.01 34.70
CA ALA A 103 -6.26 7.90 33.89
C ALA A 103 -5.21 8.67 34.73
N GLY A 104 -5.54 9.06 35.96
CA GLY A 104 -4.63 9.76 36.88
C GLY A 104 -3.58 8.89 37.57
N GLU A 105 -3.64 7.58 37.40
CA GLU A 105 -2.72 6.60 38.02
C GLU A 105 -1.64 6.12 37.03
N ILE A 106 -1.64 6.63 35.80
CA ILE A 106 -0.69 6.25 34.76
C ILE A 106 0.68 6.87 35.07
N THR A 107 1.64 6.02 35.46
CA THR A 107 3.02 6.45 35.77
C THR A 107 4.06 5.79 34.87
N THR A 108 3.79 4.57 34.39
CA THR A 108 4.69 3.80 33.52
C THR A 108 4.09 3.57 32.13
N ALA A 109 4.94 3.17 31.18
CA ALA A 109 4.48 2.78 29.83
C ALA A 109 3.58 1.53 29.87
N ALA A 110 3.82 0.63 30.82
CA ALA A 110 2.96 -0.54 31.05
C ALA A 110 1.57 -0.13 31.53
N ASP A 111 1.48 0.84 32.46
CA ASP A 111 0.20 1.39 32.92
C ASP A 111 -0.54 2.07 31.77
N PHE A 112 0.18 2.83 30.94
CA PHE A 112 -0.39 3.51 29.78
C PHE A 112 -1.01 2.52 28.79
N VAL A 113 -0.30 1.44 28.44
CA VAL A 113 -0.84 0.39 27.58
C VAL A 113 -2.00 -0.33 28.26
N ALA A 114 -1.88 -0.67 29.55
CA ALA A 114 -2.90 -1.41 30.30
C ALA A 114 -4.19 -0.60 30.55
N PHE A 115 -4.13 0.73 30.53
CA PHE A 115 -5.29 1.62 30.62
C PHE A 115 -6.30 1.40 29.47
N TYR A 116 -5.82 1.01 28.29
CA TYR A 116 -6.70 0.74 27.15
C TYR A 116 -7.45 -0.59 27.38
N PRO A 117 -8.78 -0.62 27.20
CA PRO A 117 -9.56 -1.85 27.37
C PRO A 117 -9.22 -2.86 26.28
N GLU A 118 -9.05 -4.14 26.63
CA GLU A 118 -8.80 -5.19 25.63
C GLU A 118 -10.01 -5.36 24.71
N VAL A 119 -9.77 -5.40 23.40
CA VAL A 119 -10.80 -5.63 22.38
C VAL A 119 -10.55 -6.94 21.63
N PRO A 120 -11.61 -7.70 21.30
CA PRO A 120 -11.48 -8.89 20.46
C PRO A 120 -11.18 -8.50 19.01
N LEU A 121 -10.44 -9.34 18.29
CA LEU A 121 -10.20 -9.21 16.85
C LEU A 121 -11.14 -10.13 16.06
N PRO A 122 -11.66 -9.69 14.88
CA PRO A 122 -11.42 -8.38 14.26
C PRO A 122 -12.13 -7.25 15.02
N HIS A 123 -11.45 -6.10 15.14
CA HIS A 123 -12.01 -4.91 15.78
C HIS A 123 -12.24 -3.81 14.73
N ILE A 124 -13.48 -3.32 14.63
CA ILE A 124 -13.90 -2.31 13.66
C ILE A 124 -14.28 -1.03 14.39
N ILE A 125 -13.77 0.10 13.91
CA ILE A 125 -14.19 1.45 14.28
C ILE A 125 -14.93 2.05 13.08
N ALA A 126 -16.25 2.19 13.19
CA ALA A 126 -17.08 2.84 12.19
C ALA A 126 -17.25 4.34 12.46
N ASP A 127 -17.56 5.11 11.43
CA ASP A 127 -17.85 6.55 11.51
C ASP A 127 -19.03 6.87 12.46
N THR A 128 -20.06 6.03 12.46
CA THR A 128 -21.19 6.12 13.39
C THR A 128 -20.78 5.92 14.85
N MET A 129 -19.66 5.25 15.13
CA MET A 129 -19.11 5.14 16.49
C MET A 129 -18.43 6.44 16.91
N LEU A 130 -17.64 7.05 16.02
CA LEU A 130 -17.00 8.35 16.29
C LEU A 130 -17.99 9.51 16.37
N ALA A 131 -19.15 9.39 15.71
CA ALA A 131 -20.22 10.37 15.82
C ALA A 131 -20.88 10.37 17.21
N ARG A 132 -20.77 9.28 17.99
CA ARG A 132 -21.35 9.19 19.33
C ARG A 132 -20.52 9.98 20.33
N LYS A 133 -21.13 10.31 21.47
CA LYS A 133 -20.41 10.96 22.58
C LYS A 133 -19.39 9.97 23.17
N PRO A 134 -18.10 10.34 23.30
CA PRO A 134 -17.08 9.47 23.85
C PRO A 134 -17.31 9.15 25.34
N ASN A 135 -16.83 8.00 25.79
CA ASN A 135 -16.84 7.65 27.21
C ASN A 135 -15.80 8.51 27.97
N THR A 136 -16.29 9.40 28.84
CA THR A 136 -15.43 10.34 29.58
C THR A 136 -14.51 9.66 30.59
N THR A 137 -14.81 8.44 31.03
CA THR A 137 -13.93 7.67 31.93
C THR A 137 -12.65 7.21 31.23
N LEU A 138 -12.67 7.08 29.91
CA LEU A 138 -11.53 6.69 29.08
C LEU A 138 -10.77 7.91 28.53
N ALA A 139 -11.02 9.10 29.08
CA ALA A 139 -10.35 10.31 28.66
C ALA A 139 -8.89 10.34 29.14
N LEU A 140 -7.98 10.72 28.25
CA LEU A 140 -6.56 10.96 28.53
C LEU A 140 -6.28 12.45 28.46
N ASP A 141 -5.57 12.98 29.45
CA ASP A 141 -5.04 14.34 29.36
C ASP A 141 -3.84 14.38 28.40
N LEU A 142 -3.63 15.55 27.80
CA LEU A 142 -2.58 15.75 26.79
C LEU A 142 -1.17 15.50 27.36
N ASN A 143 -0.92 15.81 28.63
CA ASN A 143 0.39 15.64 29.25
C ASN A 143 0.71 14.16 29.43
N THR A 144 -0.26 13.36 29.87
CA THR A 144 -0.12 11.91 29.98
C THR A 144 0.09 11.27 28.61
N LEU A 145 -0.72 11.63 27.61
CA LEU A 145 -0.56 11.06 26.26
C LEU A 145 0.81 11.40 25.65
N SER A 146 1.25 12.66 25.77
CA SER A 146 2.49 13.15 25.14
C SER A 146 3.76 12.54 25.73
N LYS A 147 3.68 11.90 26.91
CA LYS A 147 4.80 11.10 27.46
C LYS A 147 5.05 9.82 26.66
N TYR A 148 4.03 9.28 26.00
CA TYR A 148 4.09 7.97 25.35
C TYR A 148 3.86 8.00 23.85
N ILE A 149 3.13 9.00 23.33
CA ILE A 149 2.89 9.16 21.89
C ILE A 149 3.35 10.57 21.47
N PRO A 150 4.24 10.69 20.46
CA PRO A 150 4.68 11.98 19.95
C PRO A 150 3.52 12.84 19.44
N ASP A 151 3.56 14.13 19.75
CA ASP A 151 2.52 15.09 19.36
C ASP A 151 2.40 15.30 17.84
N SER A 152 3.47 15.00 17.09
CA SER A 152 3.50 15.01 15.63
C SER A 152 2.45 14.07 15.01
N VAL A 153 2.00 13.05 15.75
CA VAL A 153 0.94 12.12 15.31
C VAL A 153 -0.37 12.85 15.03
N TRP A 154 -0.80 13.76 15.91
CA TRP A 154 -2.09 14.47 15.77
C TRP A 154 -1.95 15.91 15.30
N LYS A 155 -0.84 16.59 15.59
CA LYS A 155 -0.62 17.99 15.16
C LYS A 155 -0.69 18.17 13.64
N LYS A 156 -0.28 17.16 12.87
CA LYS A 156 -0.37 17.18 11.39
C LYS A 156 -1.81 17.23 10.87
N ASP A 157 -2.76 16.65 11.61
CA ASP A 157 -4.15 16.52 11.17
C ASP A 157 -5.04 17.65 11.73
N PHE A 158 -4.81 18.07 12.98
CA PHE A 158 -5.61 19.10 13.64
C PHE A 158 -5.01 20.51 13.58
N GLY A 159 -3.72 20.63 13.23
CA GLY A 159 -2.97 21.89 13.25
C GLY A 159 -2.32 22.18 14.61
N LYS A 160 -1.37 23.13 14.61
CA LYS A 160 -0.51 23.43 15.77
C LYS A 160 -1.25 24.04 16.97
N ASN A 161 -2.38 24.72 16.73
CA ASN A 161 -3.13 25.46 17.75
C ASN A 161 -4.38 24.73 18.24
N ALA A 162 -4.58 23.48 17.83
CA ALA A 162 -5.73 22.71 18.27
C ALA A 162 -5.55 22.24 19.72
N SER A 163 -6.65 22.22 20.48
CA SER A 163 -6.75 21.64 21.82
C SER A 163 -7.57 20.34 21.79
N PRO A 164 -7.03 19.27 21.18
CA PRO A 164 -7.78 18.03 21.05
C PRO A 164 -8.01 17.33 22.39
N LYS A 165 -9.11 16.58 22.49
CA LYS A 165 -9.37 15.64 23.59
C LYS A 165 -9.15 14.21 23.11
N PHE A 166 -8.62 13.37 23.99
CA PHE A 166 -8.16 12.03 23.68
C PHE A 166 -8.95 11.00 24.48
N TYR A 167 -9.36 9.91 23.83
CA TYR A 167 -10.12 8.83 24.46
C TYR A 167 -9.53 7.47 24.06
N ALA A 168 -9.24 6.62 25.06
CA ALA A 168 -8.79 5.26 24.84
C ALA A 168 -9.96 4.38 24.38
N LEU A 169 -9.98 3.98 23.11
CA LEU A 169 -11.05 3.15 22.55
C LEU A 169 -10.84 1.66 22.84
N GLY A 170 -9.59 1.21 22.80
CA GLY A 170 -9.25 -0.18 23.07
C GLY A 170 -7.82 -0.55 22.73
N ARG A 171 -7.44 -1.79 23.05
CA ARG A 171 -6.17 -2.39 22.67
C ARG A 171 -6.30 -3.82 22.18
N ALA A 172 -5.48 -4.18 21.21
CA ALA A 172 -5.26 -5.56 20.80
C ALA A 172 -3.78 -5.89 20.95
N LYS A 173 -3.47 -7.11 21.38
CA LYS A 173 -2.08 -7.58 21.56
C LYS A 173 -1.81 -8.73 20.60
N GLU A 174 -0.77 -8.59 19.80
CA GLU A 174 -0.19 -9.73 19.08
C GLU A 174 0.75 -10.46 20.04
N LYS A 175 0.53 -11.76 20.23
CA LYS A 175 1.30 -12.55 21.20
C LYS A 175 2.80 -12.43 20.90
N GLU A 176 3.57 -12.06 21.92
CA GLU A 176 5.04 -11.89 21.85
C GLU A 176 5.51 -10.89 20.78
N LYS A 177 4.66 -9.95 20.35
CA LYS A 177 4.97 -9.00 19.28
C LYS A 177 4.54 -7.57 19.64
N GLU A 178 3.57 -6.97 18.95
CA GLU A 178 3.17 -5.58 19.18
C GLU A 178 1.84 -5.46 19.94
N ASN A 179 1.70 -4.33 20.64
CA ASN A 179 0.44 -3.85 21.16
C ASN A 179 -0.10 -2.76 20.22
N TYR A 180 -1.37 -2.88 19.86
CA TYR A 180 -2.10 -1.94 19.01
C TYR A 180 -3.11 -1.19 19.86
N LEU A 181 -2.94 0.13 19.99
CA LEU A 181 -3.82 1.00 20.76
C LEU A 181 -4.70 1.83 19.83
N PHE A 182 -6.00 1.80 20.07
CA PHE A 182 -6.99 2.61 19.37
C PHE A 182 -7.29 3.85 20.19
N THR A 183 -6.97 5.04 19.67
CA THR A 183 -7.18 6.31 20.36
C THR A 183 -8.08 7.21 19.53
N GLU A 184 -9.22 7.62 20.07
CA GLU A 184 -10.04 8.68 19.47
C GLU A 184 -9.48 10.04 19.86
N VAL A 185 -9.37 10.93 18.88
CA VAL A 185 -8.90 12.30 19.04
C VAL A 185 -9.94 13.24 18.47
N THR A 186 -10.31 14.25 19.25
CA THR A 186 -11.47 15.08 18.96
C THR A 186 -11.14 16.56 19.06
N ALA A 187 -11.51 17.36 18.07
CA ALA A 187 -11.42 18.82 18.12
C ALA A 187 -12.59 19.45 17.35
N GLY A 188 -13.53 20.08 18.07
CA GLY A 188 -14.77 20.54 17.47
C GLY A 188 -15.57 19.39 16.83
N ASN A 189 -15.90 19.54 15.54
CA ASN A 189 -16.59 18.53 14.72
C ASN A 189 -15.65 17.50 14.07
N LYS A 190 -14.34 17.70 14.17
CA LYS A 190 -13.33 16.79 13.63
C LYS A 190 -13.03 15.67 14.62
N ARG A 191 -13.09 14.43 14.16
CA ARG A 191 -12.65 13.27 14.94
C ARG A 191 -11.74 12.36 14.14
N ILE A 192 -10.75 11.77 14.79
CA ILE A 192 -9.86 10.78 14.19
C ILE A 192 -9.70 9.62 15.16
N ALA A 193 -9.91 8.40 14.70
CA ALA A 193 -9.40 7.21 15.38
C ALA A 193 -7.99 6.95 14.87
N TYR A 194 -6.99 6.99 15.74
CA TYR A 194 -5.64 6.56 15.43
C TYR A 194 -5.43 5.12 15.90
N LEU A 195 -4.60 4.40 15.15
CA LEU A 195 -4.00 3.14 15.56
C LEU A 195 -2.53 3.39 15.84
N ALA A 196 -2.12 3.23 17.09
CA ALA A 196 -0.73 3.33 17.52
C ALA A 196 -0.15 1.94 17.84
N CYS A 197 1.04 1.68 17.33
CA CYS A 197 1.79 0.45 17.51
C CYS A 197 2.88 0.65 18.56
N PHE A 198 2.95 -0.28 19.50
CA PHE A 198 3.93 -0.34 20.57
C PHE A 198 4.62 -1.70 20.57
N ASN A 199 5.91 -1.75 20.84
CA ASN A 199 6.62 -3.02 20.97
C ASN A 199 6.21 -3.79 22.25
N ASN A 200 6.77 -4.97 22.46
CA ASN A 200 6.55 -5.77 23.68
C ASN A 200 6.96 -5.05 24.97
N ASP A 201 7.92 -4.12 24.91
CA ASP A 201 8.38 -3.32 26.04
C ASP A 201 7.52 -2.07 26.29
N ASN A 202 6.38 -1.96 25.59
CA ASN A 202 5.48 -0.80 25.64
C ASN A 202 6.15 0.51 25.18
N LYS A 203 7.14 0.44 24.28
CA LYS A 203 7.71 1.61 23.61
C LYS A 203 6.94 1.90 22.34
N PHE A 204 6.62 3.17 22.13
CA PHE A 204 5.97 3.64 20.92
C PHE A 204 6.84 3.41 19.68
N LEU A 205 6.22 2.91 18.62
CA LEU A 205 6.87 2.69 17.34
C LEU A 205 6.31 3.63 16.27
N LYS A 206 5.01 3.50 15.96
CA LYS A 206 4.36 4.25 14.89
C LYS A 206 2.88 4.43 15.16
N ALA A 207 2.28 5.48 14.58
CA ALA A 207 0.83 5.64 14.55
C ALA A 207 0.33 6.08 13.17
N MET A 208 -0.87 5.62 12.81
CA MET A 208 -1.57 6.04 11.60
C MET A 208 -3.04 6.38 11.89
N PRO A 209 -3.64 7.31 11.14
CA PRO A 209 -5.08 7.53 11.20
C PRO A 209 -5.80 6.31 10.60
N LEU A 210 -6.65 5.68 11.40
CA LEU A 210 -7.46 4.52 11.02
C LEU A 210 -8.78 4.97 10.39
N LEU A 211 -9.40 6.02 10.95
CA LEU A 211 -10.62 6.65 10.44
C LEU A 211 -10.63 8.14 10.78
N LYS A 212 -11.14 8.98 9.87
CA LYS A 212 -11.26 10.44 10.05
C LYS A 212 -12.68 10.87 9.72
N THR A 213 -13.36 11.60 10.61
CA THR A 213 -14.69 12.19 10.39
C THR A 213 -14.64 13.72 10.49
N GLY A 214 -15.43 14.43 9.69
CA GLY A 214 -15.47 15.90 9.72
C GLY A 214 -14.33 16.60 8.96
N PHE A 215 -13.56 15.86 8.16
CA PHE A 215 -12.48 16.36 7.30
C PHE A 215 -12.85 16.29 5.82
N GLU A 216 -13.46 15.19 5.41
CA GLU A 216 -13.84 14.88 4.03
C GLU A 216 -15.33 14.49 4.01
N ARG A 217 -15.93 14.54 2.82
CA ARG A 217 -17.30 14.07 2.61
C ARG A 217 -17.27 12.63 2.12
N TYR A 218 -17.81 11.73 2.91
CA TYR A 218 -18.08 10.34 2.54
C TYR A 218 -19.43 9.94 3.13
N THR A 219 -20.04 8.90 2.58
CA THR A 219 -21.34 8.37 3.04
C THR A 219 -21.17 7.42 4.22
N SER A 220 -20.18 6.53 4.14
CA SER A 220 -19.84 5.61 5.21
C SER A 220 -18.34 5.37 5.19
N ALA A 221 -17.76 5.13 6.37
CA ALA A 221 -16.36 4.77 6.49
C ALA A 221 -16.11 3.95 7.75
N TYR A 222 -15.13 3.06 7.66
CA TYR A 222 -14.65 2.32 8.81
C TYR A 222 -13.15 2.08 8.72
N GLY A 223 -12.56 1.79 9.86
CA GLY A 223 -11.23 1.22 9.90
C GLY A 223 -11.20 0.01 10.83
N MET A 224 -10.33 -0.95 10.52
CA MET A 224 -10.35 -2.26 11.15
C MET A 224 -8.93 -2.77 11.40
N LEU A 225 -8.76 -3.49 12.50
CA LEU A 225 -7.64 -4.41 12.69
C LEU A 225 -8.21 -5.83 12.69
N ASP A 226 -7.75 -6.68 11.78
CA ASP A 226 -8.22 -8.06 11.69
C ASP A 226 -7.45 -9.01 12.63
N SER A 227 -7.86 -10.29 12.68
CA SER A 227 -7.21 -11.32 13.50
C SER A 227 -5.80 -11.70 13.03
N LYS A 228 -5.40 -11.28 11.83
CA LYS A 228 -4.05 -11.44 11.27
C LYS A 228 -3.22 -10.16 11.41
N PHE A 229 -3.72 -9.17 12.16
CA PHE A 229 -3.12 -7.86 12.36
C PHE A 229 -2.92 -7.06 11.06
N GLN A 230 -3.75 -7.33 10.05
CA GLN A 230 -3.89 -6.45 8.89
C GLN A 230 -4.82 -5.30 9.24
N ILE A 231 -4.46 -4.12 8.75
CA ILE A 231 -5.14 -2.86 9.04
C ILE A 231 -5.90 -2.47 7.78
N THR A 232 -7.22 -2.41 7.87
CA THR A 232 -8.07 -1.96 6.76
C THR A 232 -8.54 -0.54 7.04
N THR A 233 -8.46 0.32 6.03
CA THR A 233 -9.21 1.58 5.99
C THR A 233 -10.18 1.53 4.82
N TYR A 234 -11.43 1.87 5.05
CA TYR A 234 -12.49 1.83 4.04
C TYR A 234 -13.27 3.13 4.06
N ARG A 235 -13.60 3.64 2.88
CA ARG A 235 -14.51 4.77 2.69
C ARG A 235 -15.37 4.51 1.48
N GLU A 236 -16.64 4.86 1.56
CA GLU A 236 -17.55 4.93 0.43
C GLU A 236 -18.24 6.29 0.36
N THR A 237 -18.50 6.74 -0.87
CA THR A 237 -19.22 7.97 -1.17
C THR A 237 -20.28 7.64 -2.21
N LYS A 238 -21.54 7.87 -1.87
CA LYS A 238 -22.66 7.84 -2.82
C LYS A 238 -22.63 9.12 -3.65
N LYS A 239 -22.40 9.00 -4.96
CA LYS A 239 -22.52 10.10 -5.92
C LYS A 239 -23.99 10.30 -6.31
N THR A 240 -24.70 9.21 -6.57
CA THR A 240 -26.15 9.15 -6.84
C THR A 240 -26.76 7.90 -6.19
N ALA A 241 -28.07 7.64 -6.35
CA ALA A 241 -28.74 6.51 -5.70
C ALA A 241 -28.11 5.14 -6.06
N ASP A 242 -27.61 4.99 -7.28
CA ASP A 242 -27.05 3.75 -7.82
C ASP A 242 -25.53 3.78 -8.00
N ASP A 243 -24.88 4.93 -7.73
CA ASP A 243 -23.45 5.12 -7.96
C ASP A 243 -22.68 5.28 -6.64
N ILE A 244 -21.95 4.24 -6.25
CA ILE A 244 -21.18 4.13 -5.02
C ILE A 244 -19.69 3.97 -5.35
N VAL A 245 -18.92 4.99 -5.00
CA VAL A 245 -17.46 4.93 -5.07
C VAL A 245 -16.94 4.46 -3.73
N PHE A 246 -16.14 3.40 -3.71
CA PHE A 246 -15.39 3.03 -2.51
C PHE A 246 -13.90 2.98 -2.75
N LYS A 247 -13.15 3.16 -1.65
CA LYS A 247 -11.71 2.93 -1.58
C LYS A 247 -11.40 2.11 -0.33
N ARG A 248 -10.76 0.97 -0.51
CA ARG A 248 -10.27 0.10 0.56
C ARG A 248 -8.74 0.02 0.49
N ASN A 249 -8.07 0.36 1.58
CA ASN A 249 -6.62 0.19 1.70
C ASN A 249 -6.32 -0.84 2.78
N ILE A 250 -5.41 -1.77 2.50
CA ILE A 250 -4.94 -2.79 3.44
C ILE A 250 -3.47 -2.54 3.73
N TYR A 251 -3.13 -2.38 5.01
CA TYR A 251 -1.78 -2.17 5.51
C TYR A 251 -1.37 -3.30 6.46
N PHE A 252 -0.07 -3.43 6.67
CA PHE A 252 0.51 -4.15 7.79
C PHE A 252 1.57 -3.30 8.46
N TYR A 253 1.90 -3.63 9.71
CA TYR A 253 3.06 -3.06 10.37
C TYR A 253 4.32 -3.82 9.95
N ASP A 254 5.25 -3.13 9.28
CA ASP A 254 6.56 -3.68 8.93
C ASP A 254 7.56 -3.36 10.05
N ARG A 255 8.01 -4.43 10.73
CA ARG A 255 8.97 -4.36 11.84
C ARG A 255 10.36 -3.92 11.42
N ASN A 256 10.74 -4.12 10.15
CA ASN A 256 12.07 -3.77 9.67
C ASN A 256 12.17 -2.27 9.34
N GLY A 257 11.07 -1.69 8.87
CA GLY A 257 10.98 -0.28 8.48
C GLY A 257 10.36 0.65 9.51
N ASP A 258 9.90 0.12 10.65
CA ASP A 258 9.11 0.82 11.67
C ASP A 258 7.98 1.70 11.07
N ASN A 259 7.28 1.12 10.10
CA ASN A 259 6.27 1.82 9.31
C ASN A 259 5.04 0.95 9.03
N PHE A 260 3.93 1.60 8.72
CA PHE A 260 2.77 0.92 8.16
C PHE A 260 2.92 0.87 6.64
N THR A 261 3.07 -0.32 6.10
CA THR A 261 3.25 -0.56 4.66
C THR A 261 1.91 -0.90 4.03
N LEU A 262 1.55 -0.17 2.98
CA LEU A 262 0.37 -0.42 2.16
C LEU A 262 0.62 -1.66 1.29
N ILE A 263 -0.22 -2.68 1.44
CA ILE A 263 -0.16 -3.91 0.63
C ILE A 263 -1.02 -3.74 -0.62
N VAL A 264 -2.26 -3.27 -0.42
CA VAL A 264 -3.28 -3.26 -1.47
C VAL A 264 -4.14 -2.01 -1.33
N THR A 265 -4.43 -1.39 -2.46
CA THR A 265 -5.55 -0.45 -2.60
C THR A 265 -6.56 -1.04 -3.58
N GLU A 266 -7.80 -1.20 -3.14
CA GLU A 266 -8.92 -1.62 -3.96
C GLU A 266 -9.93 -0.47 -4.09
N PRO A 267 -9.99 0.18 -5.25
CA PRO A 267 -11.09 1.06 -5.63
C PRO A 267 -12.24 0.24 -6.27
N ASN A 268 -13.48 0.76 -6.21
CA ASN A 268 -14.63 0.18 -6.94
C ASN A 268 -14.76 0.72 -8.37
N GLU A 269 -14.32 1.95 -8.56
CA GLU A 269 -14.22 2.52 -9.90
C GLU A 269 -12.83 2.17 -10.40
N ASP A 270 -12.71 1.72 -11.65
CA ASP A 270 -11.47 1.91 -12.38
C ASP A 270 -11.09 3.36 -12.14
N ILE A 271 -9.97 3.61 -11.47
CA ILE A 271 -9.45 4.96 -11.37
C ILE A 271 -9.19 5.31 -12.84
N ILE A 272 -10.08 6.08 -13.44
CA ILE A 272 -9.80 6.78 -14.68
C ILE A 272 -8.79 7.84 -14.23
N GLU A 273 -7.54 7.41 -14.03
CA GLU A 273 -6.43 8.32 -14.12
C GLU A 273 -6.50 8.81 -15.57
N ASP A 274 -6.90 10.07 -15.75
CA ASP A 274 -6.62 10.75 -17.00
C ASP A 274 -5.11 10.60 -17.20
N VAL A 275 -4.71 9.76 -18.16
CA VAL A 275 -3.32 9.44 -18.42
C VAL A 275 -2.60 10.75 -18.76
N VAL A 276 -1.77 11.22 -17.84
CA VAL A 276 -1.09 12.50 -17.98
C VAL A 276 0.08 12.35 -18.91
N ASN A 277 0.01 12.97 -20.08
CA ASN A 277 1.10 13.00 -21.03
C ASN A 277 2.24 13.92 -20.53
N PRO A 278 3.42 13.38 -20.15
CA PRO A 278 4.51 14.15 -19.54
C PRO A 278 5.28 15.04 -20.52
N ILE A 279 4.89 15.05 -21.80
CA ILE A 279 5.50 15.88 -22.86
C ILE A 279 4.47 16.78 -23.56
N ASP A 280 3.27 16.93 -23.00
CA ASP A 280 2.19 17.68 -23.67
C ASP A 280 2.57 19.14 -23.98
N THR A 281 3.30 19.78 -23.06
CA THR A 281 3.77 21.17 -23.09
C THR A 281 4.97 21.40 -24.01
N MET A 282 5.60 20.34 -24.51
CA MET A 282 6.77 20.49 -25.39
C MET A 282 6.38 20.95 -26.79
N ALA A 283 7.34 21.53 -27.51
CA ALA A 283 7.13 22.01 -28.87
C ALA A 283 6.78 20.86 -29.84
N ALA A 284 5.86 21.16 -30.77
CA ALA A 284 5.38 20.23 -31.79
C ALA A 284 5.36 20.90 -33.18
N THR A 285 6.52 21.41 -33.60
CA THR A 285 6.66 22.19 -34.84
C THR A 285 7.15 21.35 -36.01
N HIS A 286 7.83 20.22 -35.77
CA HIS A 286 8.31 19.36 -36.84
C HIS A 286 7.18 18.56 -37.53
N LYS A 287 7.46 18.09 -38.75
CA LYS A 287 6.50 17.37 -39.63
C LYS A 287 5.74 16.25 -38.92
N TYR A 288 6.45 15.41 -38.16
CA TYR A 288 5.88 14.24 -37.49
C TYR A 288 5.48 14.50 -36.04
N SER A 289 5.72 15.70 -35.51
CA SER A 289 5.29 16.06 -34.15
C SER A 289 3.77 16.21 -34.08
N GLY A 290 3.21 15.83 -32.94
CA GLY A 290 1.78 15.85 -32.66
C GLY A 290 1.34 14.65 -31.82
N ASP A 291 0.06 14.61 -31.50
CA ASP A 291 -0.55 13.50 -30.78
C ASP A 291 -1.22 12.55 -31.78
N TYR A 292 -0.88 11.27 -31.70
CA TYR A 292 -1.45 10.19 -32.49
C TYR A 292 -2.29 9.34 -31.56
N VAL A 293 -3.58 9.21 -31.87
CA VAL A 293 -4.58 8.72 -30.91
C VAL A 293 -5.42 7.64 -31.57
N GLU A 294 -5.66 6.56 -30.83
CA GLU A 294 -6.70 5.57 -31.09
C GLU A 294 -7.92 5.89 -30.21
N ASP A 295 -7.68 6.07 -28.90
CA ASP A 295 -8.65 6.56 -27.93
C ASP A 295 -7.97 7.34 -26.77
N ALA A 296 -8.71 7.72 -25.73
CA ALA A 296 -8.18 8.53 -24.62
C ALA A 296 -7.05 7.84 -23.82
N LYS A 297 -6.98 6.51 -23.82
CA LYS A 297 -6.01 5.68 -23.10
C LYS A 297 -5.00 4.98 -24.02
N ASN A 298 -5.15 5.14 -25.33
CA ASN A 298 -4.29 4.53 -26.34
C ASN A 298 -3.77 5.60 -27.29
N PHE A 299 -2.57 6.12 -26.99
CA PHE A 299 -1.98 7.21 -27.77
C PHE A 299 -0.44 7.21 -27.77
N ILE A 300 0.11 7.86 -28.79
CA ILE A 300 1.52 8.19 -28.93
C ILE A 300 1.64 9.69 -29.12
N SER A 301 2.27 10.37 -28.17
CA SER A 301 2.64 11.77 -28.30
C SER A 301 4.06 11.90 -28.80
N ILE A 302 4.24 12.72 -29.83
CA ILE A 302 5.54 12.98 -30.44
C ILE A 302 5.79 14.48 -30.41
N ARG A 303 6.99 14.85 -29.99
CA ARG A 303 7.45 16.22 -29.80
C ARG A 303 8.83 16.41 -30.41
N ASP A 304 9.19 17.66 -30.60
CA ASP A 304 10.44 18.04 -31.24
C ASP A 304 11.63 17.54 -30.39
N GLY A 305 12.60 16.87 -31.02
CA GLY A 305 13.85 16.47 -30.37
C GLY A 305 14.86 17.60 -30.30
N LYS A 306 16.08 17.27 -29.86
CA LYS A 306 17.18 18.25 -29.77
C LYS A 306 17.58 18.83 -31.13
N ASN A 307 17.34 18.07 -32.19
CA ASN A 307 17.61 18.44 -33.57
C ASN A 307 16.58 17.75 -34.51
N PRO A 308 16.51 18.11 -35.80
CA PRO A 308 15.53 17.54 -36.74
C PRO A 308 15.65 16.03 -36.97
N SER A 309 16.79 15.42 -36.64
CA SER A 309 17.02 13.97 -36.79
C SER A 309 16.58 13.17 -35.56
N GLU A 310 16.07 13.84 -34.52
CA GLU A 310 15.62 13.23 -33.28
C GLU A 310 14.19 13.69 -32.94
N MET A 311 13.42 12.80 -32.31
CA MET A 311 12.10 13.11 -31.77
C MET A 311 11.99 12.59 -30.34
N VAL A 312 11.24 13.30 -29.50
CA VAL A 312 10.87 12.81 -28.16
C VAL A 312 9.47 12.21 -28.27
N PHE A 313 9.29 11.03 -27.69
CA PHE A 313 8.00 10.37 -27.68
C PHE A 313 7.57 9.97 -26.28
N PHE A 314 6.26 9.85 -26.11
CA PHE A 314 5.60 9.17 -25.01
C PHE A 314 4.51 8.29 -25.58
N VAL A 315 4.50 7.02 -25.23
CA VAL A 315 3.44 6.08 -25.58
C VAL A 315 2.75 5.60 -24.32
N HIS A 316 1.42 5.56 -24.38
CA HIS A 316 0.57 4.87 -23.42
C HIS A 316 -0.42 4.00 -24.18
N PHE A 317 -0.63 2.78 -23.70
CA PHE A 317 -1.72 1.94 -24.17
C PHE A 317 -2.31 1.13 -23.02
N GLU A 318 -3.62 0.89 -23.10
CA GLU A 318 -4.39 -0.01 -22.26
C GLU A 318 -5.24 -0.92 -23.15
N LYS A 319 -5.01 -2.22 -23.05
CA LYS A 319 -5.77 -3.27 -23.73
C LYS A 319 -6.41 -4.19 -22.68
N ASN A 320 -7.48 -4.88 -23.05
CA ASN A 320 -8.18 -5.86 -22.21
C ASN A 320 -8.61 -5.29 -20.84
N ASP A 321 -9.25 -4.11 -20.84
CA ASP A 321 -9.74 -3.43 -19.64
C ASP A 321 -8.63 -3.22 -18.59
N GLY A 322 -7.49 -2.66 -19.03
CA GLY A 322 -6.36 -2.32 -18.14
C GLY A 322 -5.48 -3.50 -17.71
N LYS A 323 -5.85 -4.75 -18.03
CA LYS A 323 -5.04 -5.95 -17.74
C LYS A 323 -3.77 -6.07 -18.57
N CYS A 324 -3.64 -5.23 -19.59
CA CYS A 324 -2.50 -5.17 -20.47
C CYS A 324 -2.18 -3.72 -20.77
N ASN A 325 -1.27 -3.13 -20.00
CA ASN A 325 -0.85 -1.75 -20.20
C ASN A 325 0.66 -1.63 -20.45
N GLY A 326 1.05 -0.48 -20.98
CA GLY A 326 2.46 -0.18 -21.20
C GLY A 326 2.70 1.30 -21.43
N GLU A 327 3.75 1.81 -20.79
CA GLU A 327 4.18 3.20 -20.87
C GLU A 327 5.66 3.27 -21.21
N LEU A 328 6.00 4.08 -22.22
CA LEU A 328 7.41 4.36 -22.52
C LEU A 328 7.60 5.79 -23.00
N LYS A 329 8.55 6.47 -22.37
CA LYS A 329 9.08 7.77 -22.80
C LYS A 329 10.52 7.61 -23.26
N GLY A 330 10.88 8.27 -24.36
CA GLY A 330 12.25 8.23 -24.86
C GLY A 330 12.53 9.22 -25.98
N ALA A 331 13.74 9.15 -26.50
CA ALA A 331 14.17 9.88 -27.68
C ALA A 331 14.51 8.89 -28.80
N ALA A 332 13.81 9.01 -29.93
CA ALA A 332 14.02 8.17 -31.10
C ALA A 332 14.74 8.95 -32.19
N ARG A 333 15.62 8.29 -32.94
CA ARG A 333 16.36 8.89 -34.06
C ARG A 333 15.80 8.42 -35.39
N PHE A 334 15.66 9.35 -36.34
CA PHE A 334 15.29 9.00 -37.70
C PHE A 334 16.44 8.25 -38.39
N ILE A 335 16.20 6.99 -38.73
CA ILE A 335 17.10 6.15 -39.54
C ILE A 335 16.74 6.23 -41.03
N SER A 336 15.54 6.73 -41.34
CA SER A 336 15.10 7.09 -42.69
C SER A 336 14.10 8.26 -42.61
N PRO A 337 13.70 8.87 -43.74
CA PRO A 337 12.77 10.02 -43.74
C PRO A 337 11.39 9.75 -43.11
N THR A 338 11.02 8.48 -42.92
CA THR A 338 9.72 8.06 -42.38
C THR A 338 9.85 7.03 -41.26
N VAL A 339 11.08 6.64 -40.87
CA VAL A 339 11.29 5.63 -39.83
C VAL A 339 12.20 6.18 -38.75
N ALA A 340 11.71 6.18 -37.52
CA ALA A 340 12.48 6.54 -36.33
C ALA A 340 12.62 5.33 -35.40
N GLN A 341 13.79 5.18 -34.79
CA GLN A 341 14.11 4.07 -33.92
C GLN A 341 14.57 4.56 -32.55
N PHE A 342 14.01 3.95 -31.51
CA PHE A 342 14.49 4.04 -30.13
C PHE A 342 15.25 2.77 -29.78
N VAL A 343 16.44 2.93 -29.18
CA VAL A 343 17.24 1.83 -28.63
C VAL A 343 17.74 2.28 -27.26
N LYS A 344 17.47 1.50 -26.21
CA LYS A 344 18.00 1.78 -24.87
C LYS A 344 19.38 1.16 -24.71
N SER A 345 20.39 1.93 -24.30
CA SER A 345 21.78 1.46 -24.19
C SER A 345 21.96 0.30 -23.20
N ASP A 346 21.16 0.27 -22.14
CA ASP A 346 21.35 -0.64 -21.01
C ASP A 346 20.38 -1.83 -20.99
N ASN A 347 19.48 -1.94 -21.98
CA ASN A 347 18.44 -2.99 -22.04
C ASN A 347 18.08 -3.26 -23.51
N PRO A 348 17.92 -4.51 -23.96
CA PRO A 348 17.56 -4.86 -25.35
C PRO A 348 16.17 -4.38 -25.83
N CYS A 349 15.57 -3.37 -25.19
CA CYS A 349 14.34 -2.74 -25.65
C CYS A 349 14.62 -1.81 -26.84
N SER A 350 13.96 -2.10 -27.96
CA SER A 350 13.96 -1.25 -29.15
C SER A 350 12.55 -1.10 -29.72
N LEU A 351 12.19 0.14 -30.06
CA LEU A 351 10.93 0.47 -30.72
C LEU A 351 11.23 1.13 -32.07
N GLU A 352 10.40 0.79 -33.05
CA GLU A 352 10.39 1.41 -34.36
C GLU A 352 9.07 2.13 -34.59
N PHE A 353 9.15 3.35 -35.10
CA PHE A 353 8.02 4.19 -35.47
C PHE A 353 8.06 4.44 -36.98
N THR A 354 7.07 3.93 -37.69
CA THR A 354 6.91 4.11 -39.13
C THR A 354 5.80 5.11 -39.42
N PHE A 355 6.13 6.21 -40.06
CA PHE A 355 5.19 7.28 -40.43
C PHE A 355 4.65 7.07 -41.84
N THR A 356 3.33 6.99 -41.97
CA THR A 356 2.63 6.88 -43.26
C THR A 356 1.48 7.88 -43.31
N GLY A 357 1.63 8.93 -44.11
CA GLY A 357 0.67 10.03 -44.16
C GLY A 357 0.47 10.68 -42.80
N SER A 358 -0.76 10.59 -42.26
CA SER A 358 -1.14 11.07 -40.93
C SER A 358 -1.21 9.96 -39.88
N LYS A 359 -0.55 8.81 -40.10
CA LYS A 359 -0.51 7.71 -39.12
C LYS A 359 0.91 7.41 -38.68
N VAL A 360 1.06 6.97 -37.45
CA VAL A 360 2.28 6.35 -36.93
C VAL A 360 1.97 4.91 -36.59
N THR A 361 2.80 3.98 -37.07
CA THR A 361 2.76 2.59 -36.66
C THR A 361 3.96 2.34 -35.77
N MET A 362 3.69 1.86 -34.57
CA MET A 362 4.72 1.49 -33.60
C MET A 362 4.88 -0.02 -33.61
N LYS A 363 6.14 -0.47 -33.61
CA LYS A 363 6.49 -1.88 -33.53
C LYS A 363 7.61 -2.11 -32.52
N GLU A 364 7.43 -3.11 -31.68
CA GLU A 364 8.47 -3.61 -30.80
C GLU A 364 9.38 -4.58 -31.56
N ASN A 365 10.66 -4.24 -31.71
CA ASN A 365 11.67 -5.10 -32.33
C ASN A 365 12.64 -5.71 -31.30
N GLY A 366 12.56 -5.28 -30.05
CA GLY A 366 13.40 -5.73 -28.92
C GLY A 366 12.60 -6.34 -27.78
N ARG A 367 13.22 -6.52 -26.61
CA ARG A 367 12.56 -7.02 -25.39
C ARG A 367 12.21 -5.85 -24.48
N CYS A 368 11.05 -5.22 -24.69
CA CYS A 368 10.60 -4.08 -23.88
C CYS A 368 9.75 -4.45 -22.66
N GLY A 369 9.79 -5.71 -22.21
CA GLY A 369 8.96 -6.23 -21.11
C GLY A 369 9.15 -5.57 -19.74
N THR A 370 10.11 -4.66 -19.57
CA THR A 370 10.23 -3.81 -18.36
C THR A 370 9.21 -2.67 -18.34
N PHE A 371 8.65 -2.31 -19.49
CA PHE A 371 7.79 -1.12 -19.67
C PHE A 371 6.33 -1.47 -19.93
N ARG A 372 5.97 -2.73 -19.76
CA ARG A 372 4.65 -3.30 -20.06
C ARG A 372 4.51 -4.67 -19.39
N ASP A 373 3.29 -5.18 -19.29
CA ASP A 373 3.08 -6.56 -18.85
C ASP A 373 3.64 -7.60 -19.86
N ILE A 374 3.92 -8.81 -19.35
CA ILE A 374 4.61 -9.90 -20.07
C ILE A 374 3.92 -10.28 -21.38
N GLN A 375 2.58 -10.20 -21.43
CA GLN A 375 1.77 -10.60 -22.59
C GLN A 375 1.44 -9.44 -23.56
N CYS A 376 1.84 -8.22 -23.24
CA CYS A 376 1.57 -7.04 -24.05
C CYS A 376 2.71 -6.82 -25.04
N PHE A 377 2.49 -6.14 -26.17
CA PHE A 377 3.60 -5.72 -27.04
C PHE A 377 3.34 -4.29 -27.50
N PHE A 378 4.39 -3.49 -27.67
CA PHE A 378 4.30 -2.14 -28.25
C PHE A 378 4.05 -2.23 -29.76
N ASN A 379 2.87 -2.73 -30.13
CA ASN A 379 2.40 -2.87 -31.50
C ASN A 379 1.04 -2.19 -31.66
N GLY A 380 0.95 -1.26 -32.60
CA GLY A 380 -0.28 -0.51 -32.87
C GLY A 380 -0.13 0.52 -33.99
N SER A 381 -1.25 1.03 -34.49
CA SER A 381 -1.28 2.09 -35.51
C SER A 381 -2.22 3.20 -35.07
N TYR A 382 -1.68 4.42 -34.96
CA TYR A 382 -2.35 5.55 -34.34
C TYR A 382 -2.51 6.69 -35.34
N ALA A 383 -3.69 7.29 -35.39
CA ALA A 383 -3.98 8.38 -36.31
C ALA A 383 -3.67 9.75 -35.68
N LYS A 384 -3.03 10.63 -36.44
CA LYS A 384 -2.70 11.99 -35.99
C LYS A 384 -3.98 12.75 -35.68
N LYS A 385 -4.11 13.22 -34.44
CA LYS A 385 -5.21 14.06 -33.99
C LYS A 385 -5.18 15.37 -34.79
N LYS A 386 -6.32 15.73 -35.37
CA LYS A 386 -6.46 17.02 -36.07
C LYS A 386 -6.32 18.14 -35.03
N ALA A 387 -5.53 19.17 -35.36
CA ALA A 387 -5.42 20.35 -34.51
C ALA A 387 -6.81 20.96 -34.30
N ALA A 388 -7.21 21.17 -33.04
CA ALA A 388 -8.45 21.86 -32.73
C ALA A 388 -8.30 23.31 -33.19
N LYS A 389 -9.19 23.76 -34.10
CA LYS A 389 -9.26 25.19 -34.45
C LYS A 389 -9.55 25.97 -33.16
N PRO A 390 -8.88 27.11 -32.92
CA PRO A 390 -9.19 27.94 -31.76
C PRO A 390 -10.69 28.24 -31.74
N LYS A 391 -11.38 27.90 -30.65
CA LYS A 391 -12.75 28.38 -30.45
C LYS A 391 -12.66 29.90 -30.36
N ALA A 392 -13.24 30.59 -31.33
CA ALA A 392 -13.38 32.04 -31.27
C ALA A 392 -14.03 32.38 -29.93
N LYS A 393 -13.34 33.18 -29.10
CA LYS A 393 -13.92 33.74 -27.88
C LYS A 393 -15.14 34.55 -28.32
N LYS A 394 -16.32 34.14 -27.88
CA LYS A 394 -17.56 34.89 -28.08
C LYS A 394 -17.79 35.77 -26.87
#